data_AF-A0A0C2W6W9-F1
#
_entry.id   AF-A0A0C2W6W9-F1
#
_cell.length_a   1.000
_cell.length_b   1.000
_cell.length_c   1.000
_cell.angle_alpha   90.00
_cell.angle_beta   90.00
_cell.angle_gamma   90.00
#
_symmetry.space_group_name_H-M   'P 1'
#
loop_
_entity.id
_entity.type
_entity.pdbx_description
1 polymer ?
#
loop_
_entity_poly.entity_id
_entity_poly.type
_entity_poly.pdbx_seq_one_letter_code
_entity_poly.pdbx_strand_id
1 'polypeptide(L)'
;MSAAAPGGGPGPSHAHGAPHLAAQQPIINFQHEEGDDDGDDDDDETGSKKPADKKSGRRKIKIEFINDKSRRHITFSKRKAGIMKKAYELSTLTGTQVLLLVVSETGLVYTFTTAKLQPLVTQPEGKNLIQACLNAP
;
A
#
# COMPACT_ATOMS: atom_id res chain seq x y z
N MET A 1 -12.41 78.31 -18.55
CA MET A 1 -11.67 77.26 -19.29
C MET A 1 -11.32 76.19 -18.26
N SER A 2 -12.28 75.39 -17.78
CA SER A 2 -12.64 74.04 -18.27
C SER A 2 -11.46 73.14 -18.64
N ALA A 3 -11.23 72.09 -17.85
CA ALA A 3 -11.35 70.70 -18.31
C ALA A 3 -11.24 69.72 -17.11
N ALA A 4 -11.98 68.62 -17.21
CA ALA A 4 -12.18 67.57 -16.21
C ALA A 4 -11.36 66.29 -16.53
N ALA A 5 -11.25 65.43 -15.49
CA ALA A 5 -10.92 63.98 -15.32
C ALA A 5 -10.88 63.04 -16.58
N PRO A 6 -10.33 61.78 -16.56
CA PRO A 6 -10.48 60.78 -15.47
C PRO A 6 -9.40 59.64 -15.30
N GLY A 7 -9.64 58.75 -14.32
CA GLY A 7 -9.12 57.36 -14.25
C GLY A 7 -8.27 57.08 -12.99
N GLY A 8 -8.54 56.14 -12.08
CA GLY A 8 -9.38 54.94 -12.13
C GLY A 8 -8.52 53.70 -12.39
N GLY A 9 -7.88 53.14 -11.34
CA GLY A 9 -7.09 51.91 -11.44
C GLY A 9 -7.10 51.10 -10.12
N PRO A 10 -7.47 49.81 -10.14
CA PRO A 10 -7.60 48.97 -8.94
C PRO A 10 -6.25 48.39 -8.49
N GLY A 11 -6.06 48.30 -7.17
CA GLY A 11 -4.89 47.63 -6.57
C GLY A 11 -4.97 46.10 -6.70
N PRO A 12 -3.82 45.40 -6.79
CA PRO A 12 -3.81 43.94 -6.88
C PRO A 12 -4.14 43.30 -5.53
N SER A 13 -5.22 42.51 -5.54
CA SER A 13 -5.61 41.57 -4.50
C SER A 13 -4.62 40.40 -4.44
N HIS A 14 -3.96 40.23 -3.30
CA HIS A 14 -3.17 39.03 -3.00
C HIS A 14 -4.10 37.83 -2.78
N ALA A 15 -4.35 37.08 -3.85
CA ALA A 15 -4.93 35.75 -3.79
C ALA A 15 -3.87 34.77 -3.26
N HIS A 16 -3.90 34.47 -1.96
CA HIS A 16 -3.22 33.29 -1.42
C HIS A 16 -4.05 32.05 -1.75
N GLY A 17 -3.91 31.57 -2.99
CA GLY A 17 -4.28 30.21 -3.34
C GLY A 17 -3.22 29.25 -2.79
N ALA A 18 -3.54 28.56 -1.70
CA ALA A 18 -2.75 27.41 -1.27
C ALA A 18 -2.85 26.33 -2.36
N PRO A 19 -1.73 25.76 -2.86
CA PRO A 19 -1.81 24.57 -3.68
C PRO A 19 -2.27 23.41 -2.78
N HIS A 20 -3.52 23.01 -2.97
CA HIS A 20 -4.03 21.72 -2.51
C HIS A 20 -3.18 20.64 -3.19
N LEU A 21 -2.19 20.13 -2.45
CA LEU A 21 -1.37 19.01 -2.89
C LEU A 21 -2.28 17.77 -2.90
N ALA A 22 -2.97 17.57 -4.03
CA ALA A 22 -3.71 16.38 -4.34
C ALA A 22 -2.73 15.21 -4.31
N ALA A 23 -2.67 14.52 -3.18
CA ALA A 23 -2.07 13.21 -3.07
C ALA A 23 -2.87 12.27 -3.98
N GLN A 24 -2.42 12.16 -5.22
CA GLN A 24 -2.83 11.10 -6.13
C GLN A 24 -2.33 9.80 -5.51
N GLN A 25 -3.23 9.16 -4.78
CA GLN A 25 -3.15 7.75 -4.47
C GLN A 25 -2.99 7.01 -5.80
N PRO A 26 -2.03 6.09 -5.97
CA PRO A 26 -2.09 5.17 -7.09
C PRO A 26 -3.36 4.34 -6.92
N ILE A 27 -4.28 4.48 -7.88
CA ILE A 27 -5.42 3.59 -8.06
C ILE A 27 -4.85 2.19 -8.26
N ILE A 28 -4.85 1.40 -7.20
CA ILE A 28 -4.63 -0.03 -7.33
C ILE A 28 -5.84 -0.60 -8.04
N ASN A 29 -5.65 -0.99 -9.31
CA ASN A 29 -6.62 -1.76 -10.08
C ASN A 29 -6.90 -3.06 -9.30
N PHE A 30 -7.98 -3.07 -8.53
CA PHE A 30 -8.64 -4.30 -8.11
C PHE A 30 -9.33 -4.84 -9.36
N GLN A 31 -8.69 -5.79 -10.05
CA GLN A 31 -9.43 -6.73 -10.86
C GLN A 31 -10.25 -7.59 -9.89
N HIS A 32 -11.50 -7.18 -9.70
CA HIS A 32 -12.57 -8.00 -9.18
C HIS A 32 -12.93 -8.93 -10.34
N GLU A 33 -12.63 -10.21 -10.23
CA GLU A 33 -13.25 -11.21 -11.10
C GLU A 33 -14.63 -11.49 -10.51
N GLU A 34 -15.66 -11.05 -11.23
CA GLU A 34 -17.05 -11.42 -10.98
C GLU A 34 -17.20 -12.92 -11.22
N GLY A 35 -17.86 -13.60 -10.29
CA GLY A 35 -18.30 -14.98 -10.42
C GLY A 35 -19.78 -15.03 -10.09
N ASP A 36 -20.54 -15.58 -11.02
CA ASP A 36 -21.98 -15.49 -11.23
C ASP A 36 -22.85 -15.89 -10.02
N ASP A 37 -23.87 -15.07 -9.74
CA ASP A 37 -25.01 -15.38 -8.87
C ASP A 37 -26.09 -16.03 -9.73
N ASP A 38 -25.99 -17.35 -9.91
CA ASP A 38 -27.10 -18.16 -10.42
C ASP A 38 -27.92 -18.61 -9.22
N GLY A 39 -29.06 -17.94 -9.02
CA GLY A 39 -30.09 -18.37 -8.09
C GLY A 39 -30.78 -19.62 -8.63
N ASP A 40 -30.66 -20.72 -7.90
CA ASP A 40 -31.45 -21.93 -8.10
C ASP A 40 -32.15 -22.27 -6.78
N ASP A 41 -33.42 -21.88 -6.71
CA ASP A 41 -34.40 -22.37 -5.74
C ASP A 41 -35.12 -23.51 -6.47
N ASP A 42 -34.75 -24.76 -6.21
CA ASP A 42 -35.66 -25.89 -6.40
C ASP A 42 -35.35 -27.02 -5.42
N ASP A 43 -36.45 -27.49 -4.83
CA ASP A 43 -36.65 -28.38 -3.71
C ASP A 43 -36.56 -29.85 -4.21
N ASP A 44 -35.63 -30.67 -3.71
CA ASP A 44 -35.87 -32.13 -3.62
C ASP A 44 -34.92 -32.87 -2.65
N GLU A 45 -35.53 -33.72 -1.85
CA GLU A 45 -34.99 -34.55 -0.80
C GLU A 45 -34.16 -35.71 -1.38
N THR A 46 -32.89 -35.88 -0.98
CA THR A 46 -32.24 -37.17 -0.63
C THR A 46 -30.70 -37.09 -0.57
N GLY A 47 -30.12 -37.64 0.50
CA GLY A 47 -28.82 -38.33 0.45
C GLY A 47 -27.53 -37.50 0.41
N SER A 48 -26.78 -37.54 1.52
CA SER A 48 -25.34 -37.22 1.66
C SER A 48 -24.96 -35.74 1.85
N LYS A 49 -25.03 -35.26 3.10
CA LYS A 49 -24.32 -34.04 3.52
C LYS A 49 -22.80 -34.23 3.35
N LYS A 50 -22.22 -33.72 2.26
CA LYS A 50 -20.77 -33.45 2.20
C LYS A 50 -20.43 -32.52 3.38
N PRO A 51 -19.42 -32.83 4.21
CA PRO A 51 -19.09 -31.96 5.32
C PRO A 51 -18.61 -30.63 4.75
N ALA A 52 -19.33 -29.55 5.06
CA ALA A 52 -18.89 -28.21 4.73
C ALA A 52 -17.51 -28.00 5.34
N ASP A 53 -16.49 -27.80 4.49
CA ASP A 53 -15.13 -27.47 4.87
C ASP A 53 -15.15 -26.17 5.69
N LYS A 54 -15.30 -26.30 7.01
CA LYS A 54 -15.11 -25.20 7.95
C LYS A 54 -13.69 -24.69 7.73
N LYS A 55 -13.55 -23.55 7.04
CA LYS A 55 -12.30 -22.80 6.91
C LYS A 55 -11.66 -22.74 8.29
N SER A 56 -10.62 -23.56 8.51
CA SER A 56 -10.00 -23.62 9.82
C SER A 56 -9.41 -22.25 10.12
N GLY A 57 -9.68 -21.71 11.31
CA GLY A 57 -9.18 -20.39 11.72
C GLY A 57 -7.65 -20.29 11.74
N ARG A 58 -7.14 -19.12 12.13
CA ARG A 58 -5.70 -18.87 12.21
C ARG A 58 -5.01 -19.87 13.15
N ARG A 59 -4.18 -20.75 12.59
CA ARG A 59 -3.39 -21.73 13.36
C ARG A 59 -2.05 -21.13 13.79
N LYS A 60 -1.59 -21.50 14.99
CA LYS A 60 -0.23 -21.16 15.48
C LYS A 60 0.82 -21.91 14.65
N ILE A 61 1.92 -21.25 14.33
CA ILE A 61 3.09 -21.83 13.64
C ILE A 61 4.37 -21.51 14.42
N LYS A 62 5.41 -22.33 14.25
CA LYS A 62 6.76 -22.06 14.79
C LYS A 62 7.39 -20.85 14.08
N ILE A 63 8.26 -20.12 14.78
CA ILE A 63 9.06 -19.01 14.21
C ILE A 63 10.39 -19.59 13.73
N GLU A 64 10.32 -20.29 12.60
CA GLU A 64 11.44 -20.92 11.90
C GLU A 64 11.20 -20.80 10.39
N PHE A 65 12.20 -21.16 9.58
CA PHE A 65 12.05 -21.14 8.13
C PHE A 65 10.96 -22.11 7.65
N ILE A 66 10.01 -21.63 6.84
CA ILE A 66 8.92 -22.46 6.31
C ILE A 66 9.45 -23.22 5.09
N ASN A 67 9.72 -24.52 5.22
CA ASN A 67 10.27 -25.31 4.11
C ASN A 67 9.33 -25.41 2.91
N ASP A 68 8.02 -25.54 3.15
CA ASP A 68 7.02 -25.62 2.09
C ASP A 68 6.92 -24.29 1.33
N LYS A 69 7.29 -24.32 0.04
CA LYS A 69 7.39 -23.14 -0.83
C LYS A 69 6.06 -22.40 -0.98
N SER A 70 4.96 -23.13 -1.19
CA SER A 70 3.63 -22.53 -1.36
C SER A 70 3.17 -21.80 -0.09
N ARG A 71 3.25 -22.48 1.06
CA ARG A 71 2.94 -21.89 2.37
C ARG A 71 3.84 -20.72 2.69
N ARG A 72 5.13 -20.79 2.34
CA ARG A 72 6.08 -19.70 2.55
C ARG A 72 5.72 -18.48 1.71
N HIS A 73 5.38 -18.65 0.43
CA HIS A 73 4.92 -17.55 -0.43
C HIS A 73 3.63 -16.91 0.09
N ILE A 74 2.63 -17.71 0.45
CA ILE A 74 1.37 -17.19 1.03
C ILE A 74 1.65 -16.42 2.33
N THR A 75 2.51 -16.98 3.20
CA THR A 75 2.88 -16.35 4.47
C THR A 75 3.64 -15.05 4.24
N PHE A 76 4.59 -15.02 3.30
CA PHE A 76 5.31 -13.82 2.91
C PHE A 76 4.34 -12.73 2.47
N SER A 77 3.45 -13.02 1.52
CA SER A 77 2.47 -12.04 1.01
C SER A 77 1.59 -11.47 2.12
N LYS A 78 1.04 -12.33 2.98
CA LYS A 78 0.17 -11.90 4.10
C LYS A 78 0.94 -11.11 5.16
N ARG A 79 2.12 -11.57 5.57
CA ARG A 79 2.93 -10.89 6.61
C ARG A 79 3.47 -9.57 6.11
N LYS A 80 3.98 -9.53 4.86
CA LYS A 80 4.42 -8.30 4.19
C LYS A 80 3.32 -7.24 4.20
N ALA A 81 2.10 -7.59 3.79
CA ALA A 81 0.98 -6.66 3.83
C ALA A 81 0.67 -6.18 5.26
N GLY A 82 0.64 -7.11 6.24
CA GLY A 82 0.38 -6.77 7.64
C GLY A 82 1.43 -5.84 8.26
N ILE A 83 2.72 -6.11 8.05
CA ILE A 83 3.81 -5.29 8.60
C ILE A 83 3.89 -3.91 7.91
N MET A 84 3.63 -3.84 6.60
CA MET A 84 3.54 -2.57 5.87
C MET A 84 2.42 -1.69 6.45
N LYS A 85 1.23 -2.27 6.69
CA LYS A 85 0.11 -1.57 7.35
C LYS A 85 0.50 -1.08 8.74
N LYS A 86 1.22 -1.89 9.52
CA LYS A 86 1.67 -1.49 10.86
C LYS A 86 2.70 -0.36 10.83
N ALA A 87 3.63 -0.37 9.87
CA ALA A 87 4.59 0.72 9.70
C ALA A 87 3.87 2.05 9.38
N TYR A 88 2.86 2.01 8.49
CA TYR A 88 2.00 3.16 8.19
C TYR A 88 1.20 3.65 9.41
N GLU A 89 0.53 2.74 10.13
CA GLU A 89 -0.22 3.09 11.34
C GLU A 89 0.70 3.75 12.37
N LEU A 90 1.88 3.17 12.61
CA LEU A 90 2.85 3.70 13.58
C LEU A 90 3.30 5.12 13.20
N SER A 91 3.76 5.33 11.96
CA SER A 91 4.22 6.65 11.52
C SER A 91 3.11 7.69 11.59
N THR A 92 1.87 7.29 11.29
CA THR A 92 0.72 8.19 11.28
C THR A 92 0.29 8.57 12.69
N LEU A 93 0.20 7.60 13.59
CA LEU A 93 -0.26 7.81 14.97
C LEU A 93 0.72 8.62 15.81
N THR A 94 2.03 8.49 15.52
CA THR A 94 3.08 9.06 16.38
C THR A 94 3.89 10.17 15.72
N GLY A 95 3.74 10.38 14.42
CA GLY A 95 4.55 11.34 13.65
C GLY A 95 6.03 10.95 13.51
N THR A 96 6.41 9.74 13.91
CA THR A 96 7.82 9.29 13.82
C THR A 96 8.23 8.98 12.38
N GLN A 97 9.53 9.13 12.10
CA GLN A 97 10.09 8.68 10.83
C GLN A 97 10.35 7.18 10.86
N VAL A 98 9.89 6.47 9.82
CA VAL A 98 9.94 5.01 9.74
C VAL A 98 10.42 4.61 8.35
N LEU A 99 11.35 3.65 8.29
CA LEU A 99 11.78 2.96 7.08
C LEU A 99 11.62 1.46 7.30
N LEU A 100 10.97 0.79 6.37
CA LEU A 100 10.83 -0.66 6.30
C LEU A 100 11.18 -1.11 4.89
N LEU A 101 12.09 -2.09 4.79
CA LEU A 101 12.50 -2.71 3.54
C LEU A 101 12.33 -4.23 3.66
N VAL A 102 11.68 -4.85 2.68
CA VAL A 102 11.45 -6.29 2.61
C VAL A 102 11.83 -6.77 1.21
N VAL A 103 12.71 -7.75 1.11
CA VAL A 103 13.11 -8.36 -0.17
C VAL A 103 12.46 -9.73 -0.30
N SER A 104 11.84 -10.02 -1.44
CA SER A 104 11.33 -11.37 -1.73
C SER A 104 12.45 -12.32 -2.16
N GLU A 105 12.14 -13.62 -2.19
CA GLU A 105 13.02 -14.64 -2.79
C GLU A 105 13.31 -14.39 -4.28
N THR A 106 12.46 -13.62 -4.96
CA THR A 106 12.65 -13.23 -6.36
C THR A 106 13.49 -11.95 -6.51
N GLY A 107 14.01 -11.38 -5.40
CA GLY A 107 14.80 -10.15 -5.41
C GLY A 107 13.98 -8.86 -5.50
N LEU A 108 12.64 -8.93 -5.43
CA LEU A 108 11.81 -7.73 -5.45
C LEU A 108 11.87 -7.02 -4.09
N VAL A 109 12.21 -5.73 -4.13
CA VAL A 109 12.30 -4.88 -2.96
C VAL A 109 10.97 -4.15 -2.74
N TYR A 110 10.35 -4.39 -1.59
CA TYR A 110 9.14 -3.70 -1.15
C TYR A 110 9.51 -2.74 -0.01
N THR A 111 9.07 -1.51 -0.11
CA THR A 111 9.45 -0.46 0.85
C THR A 111 8.25 0.29 1.39
N PHE A 112 8.29 0.63 2.67
CA PHE A 112 7.51 1.71 3.27
C PHE A 112 8.49 2.73 3.86
N THR A 113 8.27 4.01 3.61
CA THR A 113 9.13 5.08 4.09
C THR A 113 8.34 6.35 4.34
N THR A 114 8.72 7.09 5.38
CA THR A 114 8.23 8.45 5.61
C THR A 114 9.06 9.47 4.81
N ALA A 115 8.55 10.70 4.66
CA ALA A 115 9.11 11.73 3.78
C ALA A 115 10.60 12.02 4.00
N LYS A 116 11.09 12.09 5.24
CA LYS A 116 12.51 12.38 5.50
C LYS A 116 13.44 11.24 5.12
N LEU A 117 12.94 10.00 5.14
CA LEU A 117 13.71 8.80 4.82
C LEU A 117 13.54 8.35 3.36
N GLN A 118 12.58 8.93 2.64
CA GLN A 118 12.31 8.62 1.24
C GLN A 118 13.54 8.71 0.33
N PRO A 119 14.47 9.67 0.50
CA PRO A 119 15.69 9.71 -0.31
C PRO A 119 16.54 8.44 -0.27
N LEU A 120 16.50 7.67 0.82
CA LEU A 120 17.29 6.43 0.95
C LEU A 120 16.87 5.34 -0.05
N VAL A 121 15.62 5.37 -0.52
CA VAL A 121 15.10 4.38 -1.47
C VAL A 121 14.81 4.96 -2.85
N THR A 122 14.76 6.29 -2.99
CA THR A 122 14.50 6.95 -4.28
C THR A 122 15.77 7.47 -4.96
N GLN A 123 16.74 7.99 -4.20
CA GLN A 123 17.96 8.57 -4.75
C GLN A 123 18.96 7.48 -5.18
N PRO A 124 19.80 7.75 -6.19
CA PRO A 124 20.79 6.79 -6.68
C PRO A 124 21.76 6.31 -5.59
N GLU A 125 22.23 7.22 -4.74
CA GLU A 125 23.16 6.88 -3.65
C GLU A 125 22.60 5.82 -2.70
N GLY A 126 21.37 6.02 -2.22
CA GLY A 126 20.69 5.07 -1.36
C GLY A 126 20.36 3.75 -2.06
N LYS A 127 19.90 3.80 -3.32
CA LYS A 127 19.66 2.60 -4.13
C LYS A 127 20.92 1.77 -4.34
N ASN A 128 22.05 2.41 -4.64
CA ASN A 128 23.33 1.74 -4.83
C ASN A 128 23.79 1.06 -3.54
N LEU A 129 23.63 1.71 -2.39
CA LEU A 129 23.94 1.12 -1.09
C LEU A 129 23.07 -0.12 -0.82
N ILE A 130 21.76 -0.02 -1.03
CA ILE A 130 20.83 -1.15 -0.86
C ILE A 130 21.24 -2.30 -1.80
N GLN A 131 21.51 -2.01 -3.06
CA GLN A 131 21.92 -3.02 -4.04
C GLN A 131 23.26 -3.68 -3.69
N ALA A 132 24.25 -2.91 -3.22
CA ALA A 132 25.52 -3.44 -2.77
C ALA A 132 25.35 -4.41 -1.60
N CYS A 133 24.50 -4.08 -0.62
CA CYS A 133 24.20 -4.96 0.50
C CYS A 133 23.47 -6.25 0.07
N LEU A 134 22.57 -6.18 -0.90
CA LEU A 134 21.82 -7.34 -1.38
C LEU A 134 22.63 -8.28 -2.28
N ASN A 135 23.69 -7.77 -2.90
CA ASN A 135 24.60 -8.54 -3.74
C ASN A 135 25.83 -9.06 -2.97
N ALA A 136 25.95 -8.72 -1.68
CA ALA A 136 27.02 -9.24 -0.85
C ALA A 136 26.90 -10.77 -0.71
N PRO A 137 28.03 -11.50 -0.76
CA PRO A 137 28.06 -12.96 -0.75
C PRO A 137 27.63 -13.59 0.59
#